data_AF-A0AAE3LW92-F1
#
_entry.id   AF-A0AAE3LW92-F1
#
_cell.length_a   1.000
_cell.length_b   1.000
_cell.length_c   1.000
_cell.angle_alpha   90.00
_cell.angle_beta   90.00
_cell.angle_gamma   90.00
#
_symmetry.space_group_name_H-M   'P 1'
#
loop_
_entity.id
_entity.type
_entity.pdbx_description
1 polymer ?
#
loop_
_entity_poly.entity_id
_entity_poly.type
_entity_poly.pdbx_seq_one_letter_code
_entity_poly.pdbx_strand_id
1 'polypeptide(L)'
;MFEARRNLSHSRSAFSMLELIYHSIVRNIRLEHRNALIGLLMNIMQTVIFVATFYFMFSILGLKGTAIRGDFLLYIMSGIFLFMTHIKSMGAVLGAEGPASAMMKHAPMNTIIAIASSAIAILYTQILSMVIVL
;
A
#
# COMPACT_ATOMS: atom_id res chain seq x y z
N MET A 1 10.91 -28.29 -26.25
CA MET A 1 10.35 -27.02 -26.77
C MET A 1 11.44 -25.97 -26.64
N PHE A 2 12.10 -25.66 -27.76
CA PHE A 2 13.21 -24.71 -27.78
C PHE A 2 12.63 -23.30 -27.85
N GLU A 3 12.64 -22.58 -26.73
CA GLU A 3 12.41 -21.14 -26.75
C GLU A 3 13.67 -20.47 -27.28
N ALA A 4 13.55 -19.78 -28.41
CA ALA A 4 14.61 -18.92 -28.92
C ALA A 4 14.93 -17.88 -27.84
N ARG A 5 16.13 -17.95 -27.27
CA ARG A 5 16.65 -16.95 -26.32
C ARG A 5 16.71 -15.61 -27.04
N ARG A 6 15.64 -14.83 -26.94
CA ARG A 6 15.55 -13.51 -27.57
C ARG A 6 16.51 -12.64 -26.77
N ASN A 7 17.70 -12.38 -27.32
CA ASN A 7 18.69 -11.49 -26.74
C ASN A 7 18.10 -10.07 -26.72
N LEU A 8 17.36 -9.77 -25.67
CA LEU A 8 16.82 -8.45 -25.39
C LEU A 8 18.00 -7.59 -24.96
N SER A 9 18.21 -6.46 -25.64
CA SER A 9 19.08 -5.40 -25.14
C SER A 9 18.72 -5.07 -23.68
N HIS A 10 19.71 -4.75 -22.84
CA HIS A 10 19.50 -4.44 -21.43
C HIS A 10 18.40 -3.40 -21.20
N SER A 11 18.29 -2.40 -22.09
CA SER A 11 17.22 -1.40 -22.06
C SER A 11 15.84 -2.01 -22.32
N ARG A 12 15.73 -2.89 -23.33
CA ARG A 12 14.48 -3.55 -23.70
C ARG A 12 13.98 -4.55 -22.64
N SER A 13 14.91 -5.19 -21.94
CA SER A 13 14.60 -6.06 -20.79
C SER A 13 14.05 -5.25 -19.60
N ALA A 14 14.66 -4.11 -19.28
CA ALA A 14 14.19 -3.21 -18.23
C ALA A 14 12.80 -2.64 -18.52
N PHE A 15 12.52 -2.22 -19.77
CA PHE A 15 11.19 -1.75 -20.17
C PHE A 15 10.12 -2.85 -20.07
N SER A 16 10.44 -4.09 -20.45
CA SER A 16 9.52 -5.22 -20.30
C SER A 16 9.25 -5.54 -18.81
N MET A 17 10.25 -5.42 -17.95
CA MET A 17 10.08 -5.60 -16.51
C MET A 17 9.20 -4.50 -15.90
N LEU A 18 9.40 -3.24 -16.31
CA LEU A 18 8.55 -2.12 -15.91
C LEU A 18 7.10 -2.28 -16.34
N GLU A 19 6.87 -2.76 -17.56
CA GLU A 19 5.53 -3.06 -18.08
C GLU A 19 4.83 -4.14 -17.24
N LEU A 20 5.56 -5.20 -16.87
CA LEU A 20 5.05 -6.25 -15.99
C LEU A 20 4.74 -5.73 -14.58
N ILE A 21 5.57 -4.83 -14.03
CA ILE A 21 5.30 -4.16 -12.75
C ILE A 21 4.03 -3.34 -12.85
N TYR A 22 3.87 -2.53 -13.90
CA TYR A 22 2.67 -1.71 -14.13
C TYR A 22 1.40 -2.57 -14.18
N HIS A 23 1.41 -3.64 -14.99
CA HIS A 23 0.24 -4.51 -15.12
C HIS A 23 -0.05 -5.25 -13.80
N SER A 24 0.99 -5.64 -13.06
CA SER A 24 0.85 -6.27 -11.75
C SER A 24 0.33 -5.31 -10.69
N ILE A 25 0.68 -4.02 -10.74
CA ILE A 25 0.13 -2.97 -9.85
C ILE A 25 -1.38 -2.85 -10.08
N VAL A 26 -1.80 -2.67 -11.34
CA VAL A 26 -3.24 -2.53 -11.68
C VAL A 26 -4.02 -3.76 -11.25
N ARG A 27 -3.45 -4.95 -11.43
CA ARG A 27 -4.04 -6.21 -10.94
C ARG A 27 -4.14 -6.21 -9.42
N ASN A 28 -3.08 -5.88 -8.68
CA ASN A 28 -3.09 -5.87 -7.21
C ASN A 28 -4.14 -4.92 -6.66
N ILE A 29 -4.27 -3.72 -7.22
CA ILE A 29 -5.30 -2.74 -6.80
C ILE A 29 -6.71 -3.30 -7.03
N ARG A 30 -6.93 -4.03 -8.14
CA ARG A 30 -8.25 -4.63 -8.48
C ARG A 30 -8.56 -5.91 -7.71
N LEU A 31 -7.54 -6.69 -7.33
CA LEU A 31 -7.69 -7.90 -6.52
C LEU A 31 -8.15 -7.57 -5.11
N GLU A 32 -7.64 -6.47 -4.55
CA GLU A 32 -7.96 -6.07 -3.18
C GLU A 32 -9.43 -5.68 -3.03
N HIS A 33 -9.96 -4.87 -3.96
CA HIS A 33 -11.35 -4.43 -3.93
C HIS A 33 -11.97 -4.39 -5.33
N ARG A 34 -13.10 -5.10 -5.50
CA ARG A 34 -13.90 -5.07 -6.75
C ARG A 34 -14.41 -3.67 -7.09
N ASN A 35 -14.61 -2.81 -6.08
CA ASN A 35 -14.97 -1.41 -6.25
C ASN A 35 -13.96 -0.52 -5.52
N ALA A 36 -13.24 0.32 -6.28
CA ALA A 36 -12.22 1.22 -5.74
C ALA A 36 -12.77 2.17 -4.67
N LEU A 37 -14.04 2.60 -4.82
CA LEU A 37 -14.73 3.44 -3.85
C LEU A 37 -14.91 2.75 -2.49
N ILE A 38 -15.21 1.45 -2.49
CA ILE A 38 -15.40 0.68 -1.25
C ILE A 38 -14.06 0.50 -0.54
N GLY A 39 -12.99 0.19 -1.28
CA GLY A 39 -11.65 0.07 -0.69
C GLY A 39 -11.16 1.38 -0.07
N LEU A 40 -11.40 2.50 -0.75
CA LEU A 40 -11.12 3.81 -0.20
C LEU A 40 -11.96 4.11 1.05
N LEU A 41 -13.27 3.85 1.01
CA LEU A 41 -14.16 4.10 2.14
C LEU A 41 -13.75 3.27 3.37
N MET A 42 -13.39 2.00 3.18
CA MET A 42 -12.89 1.14 4.25
C MET A 42 -11.58 1.67 4.85
N ASN A 43 -10.66 2.17 4.02
CA ASN A 43 -9.44 2.81 4.49
C ASN A 43 -9.73 4.07 5.32
N ILE A 44 -10.65 4.92 4.86
CA ILE A 44 -11.06 6.14 5.57
C ILE A 44 -11.72 5.78 6.91
N MET A 45 -12.68 4.86 6.91
CA MET A 45 -13.36 4.40 8.12
C MET A 45 -12.39 3.85 9.16
N GLN A 46 -11.42 3.03 8.73
CA GLN A 46 -10.39 2.50 9.63
C GLN A 46 -9.54 3.63 10.24
N THR A 47 -9.12 4.61 9.44
CA THR A 47 -8.37 5.78 9.91
C THR A 47 -9.18 6.59 10.92
N VAL A 48 -10.46 6.87 10.64
CA VAL A 48 -11.35 7.63 11.55
C VAL A 48 -11.53 6.89 12.88
N ILE A 49 -11.72 5.56 12.85
CA ILE A 49 -11.83 4.75 14.07
C ILE A 49 -10.55 4.86 14.91
N PHE A 50 -9.38 4.71 14.29
CA PHE A 50 -8.11 4.86 14.99
C PHE A 50 -8.00 6.26 15.63
N VAL A 51 -8.33 7.31 14.90
CA VAL A 51 -8.27 8.69 15.40
C VAL A 51 -9.21 8.87 16.59
N ALA A 52 -10.44 8.36 16.52
CA ALA A 52 -11.40 8.40 17.62
C ALA A 52 -10.88 7.66 18.87
N THR A 53 -10.33 6.45 18.70
CA THR A 53 -9.77 5.66 19.79
C THR A 53 -8.58 6.36 20.46
N PHE A 54 -7.64 6.88 19.68
CA PHE A 54 -6.49 7.61 20.21
C PHE A 54 -6.92 8.91 20.88
N TYR A 55 -7.85 9.66 20.29
CA TYR A 55 -8.40 10.87 20.89
C TYR A 55 -9.06 10.59 22.25
N PHE A 56 -9.82 9.49 22.36
CA PHE A 56 -10.42 9.05 23.61
C PHE A 56 -9.35 8.67 24.66
N MET A 57 -8.32 7.92 24.26
CA MET A 57 -7.18 7.57 25.12
C MET A 57 -6.47 8.81 25.66
N PHE A 58 -6.11 9.76 24.79
CA PHE A 58 -5.47 11.02 25.22
C PHE A 58 -6.38 11.86 26.12
N SER A 59 -7.70 11.75 25.98
CA SER A 59 -8.67 12.37 26.89
C SER A 59 -8.63 11.77 28.27
N ILE A 60 -8.53 10.44 28.38
CA ILE A 60 -8.48 9.74 29.68
C ILE A 60 -7.14 10.01 30.38
N LEU A 61 -6.04 10.00 29.64
CA LEU A 61 -4.70 10.19 30.21
C LEU A 61 -4.42 11.66 30.62
N GLY A 62 -5.31 12.61 30.32
CA GLY A 62 -5.15 14.01 30.73
C GLY A 62 -4.08 14.80 29.97
N LEU A 63 -3.47 14.23 28.92
CA LEU A 63 -2.42 14.88 28.11
C LEU A 63 -2.95 16.02 27.22
N LYS A 64 -4.25 16.29 27.22
CA LYS A 64 -4.87 17.42 26.50
C LYS A 64 -4.38 18.79 26.98
N GLY A 65 -3.84 18.89 28.21
CA GLY A 65 -3.40 20.13 28.83
C GLY A 65 -1.96 20.57 28.49
N THR A 66 -1.12 19.68 27.95
CA THR A 66 0.28 20.00 27.65
C THR A 66 0.38 20.70 26.29
N ALA A 67 0.01 21.98 26.26
CA ALA A 67 0.43 23.02 25.31
C ALA A 67 1.03 22.57 23.96
N ILE A 68 0.28 21.80 23.17
CA ILE A 68 0.58 21.70 21.74
C ILE A 68 -0.01 22.96 21.12
N ARG A 69 0.86 23.89 20.71
CA ARG A 69 0.48 25.08 19.95
C ARG A 69 0.12 24.62 18.52
N GLY A 70 -1.08 24.08 18.35
CA GLY A 70 -1.63 23.55 17.09
C GLY A 70 -2.96 22.82 17.31
N ASP A 71 -3.68 22.51 16.24
CA ASP A 71 -4.86 21.64 16.33
C ASP A 71 -4.43 20.23 16.77
N PHE A 72 -4.82 19.86 17.99
CA PHE A 72 -4.54 18.55 18.59
C PHE A 72 -5.02 17.39 17.71
N LEU A 73 -6.10 17.60 16.96
CA LEU A 73 -6.61 16.64 15.99
C LEU A 73 -5.55 16.39 14.89
N LEU A 74 -5.01 17.44 14.28
CA LEU A 74 -4.00 17.33 13.21
C LEU A 74 -2.73 16.62 13.67
N TYR A 75 -2.31 16.84 14.92
CA TYR A 75 -1.18 16.10 15.51
C TYR A 75 -1.45 14.60 15.54
N ILE A 76 -2.61 14.18 16.05
CA ILE A 76 -3.01 12.77 16.09
C ILE A 76 -3.16 12.19 14.69
N MET A 77 -3.78 12.94 13.76
CA MET A 77 -3.98 12.53 12.38
C MET A 77 -2.64 12.21 11.71
N SER A 78 -1.64 13.08 11.85
CA SER A 78 -0.31 12.88 11.25
C SER A 78 0.37 11.59 11.75
N GLY A 79 0.30 11.30 13.06
CA GLY A 79 0.91 10.12 13.64
C GLY A 79 0.20 8.82 13.22
N ILE A 80 -1.14 8.80 13.29
CA ILE A 80 -1.93 7.62 12.93
C ILE A 80 -1.80 7.30 11.44
N PHE A 81 -1.76 8.30 10.57
CA PHE A 81 -1.54 8.08 9.15
C PHE A 81 -0.21 7.40 8.88
N LEU A 82 0.88 7.87 9.49
CA LEU A 82 2.20 7.25 9.34
C LEU A 82 2.21 5.81 9.88
N PHE A 83 1.61 5.58 11.05
CA PHE A 83 1.49 4.25 11.64
C PHE A 83 0.71 3.29 10.73
N MET A 84 -0.45 3.73 10.23
CA MET A 84 -1.29 2.96 9.32
C MET A 84 -0.56 2.63 8.01
N THR A 85 0.14 3.61 7.44
CA THR A 85 0.96 3.43 6.23
C THR A 85 2.01 2.35 6.45
N HIS A 86 2.70 2.41 7.59
CA HIS A 86 3.75 1.45 7.93
C HIS A 86 3.20 0.03 8.08
N ILE A 87 2.17 -0.16 8.91
CA ILE A 87 1.62 -1.48 9.20
C ILE A 87 0.99 -2.11 7.95
N LYS A 88 0.24 -1.32 7.16
CA LYS A 88 -0.38 -1.82 5.92
C LYS A 88 0.66 -2.14 4.85
N SER A 89 1.68 -1.29 4.69
CA SER A 89 2.77 -1.54 3.76
C SER A 89 3.53 -2.81 4.12
N MET A 90 3.88 -2.98 5.40
CA MET A 90 4.53 -4.20 5.88
C MET A 90 3.65 -5.44 5.65
N GLY A 91 2.35 -5.36 5.94
CA GLY A 91 1.41 -6.46 5.69
C GLY A 91 1.31 -6.85 4.22
N ALA A 92 1.21 -5.86 3.32
CA ALA A 92 1.13 -6.08 1.87
C ALA A 92 2.43 -6.62 1.28
N VAL A 93 3.58 -6.17 1.78
CA VAL A 93 4.90 -6.65 1.33
C VAL A 93 5.18 -8.06 1.82
N LEU A 94 4.87 -8.37 3.08
CA LEU A 94 5.03 -9.73 3.62
C LEU A 94 4.04 -10.73 3.01
N GLY A 95 2.84 -10.26 2.63
CA GLY A 95 1.83 -11.05 1.93
C GLY A 95 2.03 -11.14 0.42
N ALA A 96 3.07 -10.51 -0.14
CA ALA A 96 3.34 -10.56 -1.57
C ALA A 96 3.64 -12.01 -2.01
N GLU A 97 3.19 -12.36 -3.22
CA GLU A 97 3.34 -13.71 -3.74
C GLU A 97 4.83 -14.14 -3.76
N GLY A 98 5.13 -15.17 -2.99
CA GLY A 98 6.46 -15.78 -2.92
C GLY A 98 6.78 -16.67 -4.12
N PRO A 99 8.02 -17.21 -4.19
CA PRO A 99 8.53 -17.98 -5.33
C PRO A 99 7.76 -19.26 -5.67
N ALA A 100 6.82 -19.67 -4.81
CA ALA A 100 5.98 -20.85 -4.95
C ALA A 100 4.57 -20.57 -5.51
N SER A 101 4.22 -19.31 -5.85
CA SER A 101 2.86 -19.01 -6.36
C SER A 101 2.60 -19.64 -7.73
N ALA A 102 1.35 -20.04 -7.99
CA ALA A 102 0.95 -20.64 -9.26
C ALA A 102 1.20 -19.70 -10.45
N MET A 103 1.14 -18.39 -10.22
CA MET A 103 1.39 -17.37 -11.24
C MET A 103 2.87 -17.30 -11.67
N MET A 104 3.81 -17.60 -10.77
CA MET A 104 5.24 -17.66 -11.09
C MET A 104 5.62 -18.87 -11.95
N LYS A 105 4.72 -19.85 -12.13
CA LYS A 105 4.96 -21.04 -12.95
C LYS A 105 4.57 -20.89 -14.42
N HIS A 106 3.89 -19.80 -14.80
CA HIS A 106 3.28 -19.67 -16.13
C HIS A 106 3.68 -18.41 -16.93
N ALA A 107 4.53 -17.52 -16.38
CA ALA A 107 4.98 -16.29 -17.05
C ALA A 107 6.38 -15.88 -16.56
N PRO A 108 7.11 -14.97 -17.26
CA PRO A 108 8.35 -14.36 -16.76
C PRO A 108 8.04 -13.41 -15.57
N MET A 109 7.58 -13.96 -14.45
CA MET A 109 7.25 -13.25 -13.22
C MET A 109 8.27 -13.63 -12.14
N ASN A 110 8.88 -12.61 -11.53
CA ASN A 110 9.87 -12.77 -10.46
C ASN A 110 9.31 -12.21 -9.14
N THR A 111 9.79 -12.70 -8.01
CA THR A 111 9.36 -12.25 -6.66
C THR A 111 9.57 -10.75 -6.47
N ILE A 112 10.66 -10.21 -7.02
CA ILE A 112 10.97 -8.77 -6.98
C ILE A 112 9.85 -7.94 -7.64
N ILE A 113 9.30 -8.42 -8.76
CA ILE A 113 8.20 -7.75 -9.47
C ILE A 113 6.93 -7.77 -8.61
N ALA A 114 6.62 -8.90 -7.98
CA ALA A 114 5.45 -9.04 -7.11
C ALA A 114 5.53 -8.16 -5.85
N ILE A 115 6.70 -8.13 -5.20
CA ILE A 115 6.93 -7.26 -4.03
C ILE A 115 6.85 -5.79 -4.43
N ALA A 116 7.53 -5.40 -5.51
CA ALA A 116 7.50 -4.02 -5.99
C ALA A 116 6.09 -3.57 -6.38
N SER A 117 5.32 -4.43 -7.06
CA SER A 117 3.95 -4.09 -7.45
C SER A 117 3.01 -3.97 -6.25
N SER A 118 3.16 -4.82 -5.23
CA SER A 118 2.39 -4.71 -3.98
C SER A 118 2.74 -3.45 -3.18
N ALA A 119 4.04 -3.14 -3.07
CA ALA A 119 4.52 -1.94 -2.37
C ALA A 119 4.04 -0.64 -3.04
N ILE A 120 4.05 -0.58 -4.38
CA ILE A 120 3.58 0.60 -5.11
C ILE A 120 2.04 0.71 -5.04
N ALA A 121 1.33 -0.42 -5.11
CA ALA A 121 -0.13 -0.43 -5.00
C ALA A 121 -0.62 0.10 -3.64
N ILE A 122 -0.01 -0.33 -2.53
CA ILE A 122 -0.39 0.12 -1.18
C ILE A 122 0.00 1.58 -0.95
N LEU A 123 1.16 2.03 -1.48
CA LEU A 123 1.54 3.43 -1.42
C LEU A 123 0.53 4.32 -2.15
N TYR A 124 0.06 3.89 -3.31
CA TYR A 124 -0.96 4.59 -4.08
C TYR A 124 -2.28 4.75 -3.32
N THR A 125 -2.81 3.65 -2.76
CA THR A 125 -4.07 3.69 -2.01
C THR A 125 -3.95 4.53 -0.74
N GLN A 126 -2.80 4.49 -0.08
CA GLN A 126 -2.55 5.24 1.15
C GLN A 126 -2.38 6.75 0.91
N ILE A 127 -1.64 7.15 -0.13
CA ILE A 127 -1.52 8.57 -0.53
C ILE A 127 -2.89 9.12 -0.95
N LEU A 128 -3.64 8.35 -1.75
CA LEU A 128 -4.98 8.76 -2.17
C LEU A 128 -5.92 8.94 -0.96
N SER A 129 -5.83 8.03 0.01
CA SER A 129 -6.60 8.14 1.27
C SER A 129 -6.19 9.36 2.08
N MET A 130 -4.90 9.69 2.15
CA MET A 130 -4.39 10.86 2.86
C MET A 130 -4.91 12.17 2.27
N VAL A 131 -4.90 12.31 0.94
CA VAL A 131 -5.36 13.51 0.23
C VAL A 131 -6.86 13.76 0.43
N ILE A 132 -7.65 12.70 0.65
CA ILE A 132 -9.11 12.82 0.82
C ILE A 132 -9.50 13.12 2.27
N VAL A 133 -8.67 12.70 3.23
CA VAL A 133 -8.97 12.84 4.67
C VAL A 133 -8.45 14.16 5.25
N LEU A 134 -7.31 14.65 4.76
CA LEU A 134 -6.70 15.91 5.18
C LEU A 134 -7.25 17.09 4.38
#